data_AF-A0A960F5B5-F1
#
_entry.id   AF-A0A960F5B5-F1
#
_cell.length_a   1.000
_cell.length_b   1.000
_cell.length_c   1.000
_cell.angle_alpha   90.00
_cell.angle_beta   90.00
_cell.angle_gamma   90.00
#
_symmetry.space_group_name_H-M   'P 1'
#
loop_
_entity.id
_entity.type
_entity.pdbx_description
1 polymer ?
#
loop_
_entity_poly.entity_id
_entity_poly.type
_entity_poly.pdbx_seq_one_letter_code
_entity_poly.pdbx_strand_id
1 'polypeptide(L)'
;MSSDHDLPLPDGGDAATDDTISGSGLVAEKAKRLQKLDTMREAGANPYPYRFDRSLTLHELRARFGDLEPGTETPTEVAVAGRVMLLREQGKLVFATMRDRDGEVQLFVSKAVVGDDLFA
;
A
#
# COMPACT_ATOMS: atom_id res chain seq x y z
N MET A 1 43.45 39.40 -9.00
CA MET A 1 43.96 39.04 -7.66
C MET A 1 43.00 39.70 -6.67
N SER A 2 41.75 39.25 -6.68
CA SER A 2 41.21 38.20 -5.80
C SER A 2 41.11 38.73 -4.39
N SER A 3 40.08 39.53 -4.16
CA SER A 3 39.60 39.85 -2.82
C SER A 3 38.73 38.69 -2.38
N ASP A 4 39.21 37.98 -1.37
CA ASP A 4 38.59 36.82 -0.74
C ASP A 4 37.13 37.08 -0.33
N HIS A 5 36.23 36.27 -0.88
CA HIS A 5 34.86 36.15 -0.46
C HIS A 5 34.78 34.96 0.50
N ASP A 6 34.99 35.21 1.79
CA ASP A 6 34.87 34.19 2.83
C ASP A 6 33.42 34.21 3.36
N LEU A 7 32.56 33.41 2.74
CA LEU A 7 31.22 33.09 3.24
C LEU A 7 31.35 31.97 4.28
N PRO A 8 30.83 32.13 5.50
CA PRO A 8 30.81 31.03 6.46
C PRO A 8 29.89 29.91 5.96
N LEU A 9 30.41 28.69 5.93
CA LEU A 9 29.65 27.47 5.73
C LEU A 9 28.68 27.28 6.90
N PRO A 10 27.38 26.99 6.67
CA PRO A 10 26.50 26.59 7.75
C PRO A 10 26.92 25.20 8.27
N ASP A 11 27.34 25.15 9.53
CA ASP A 11 27.64 23.92 10.26
C ASP A 11 26.42 22.99 10.25
N GLY A 12 26.65 21.75 9.83
CA GLY A 12 25.68 20.67 9.90
C GLY A 12 25.26 20.40 11.35
N GLY A 13 24.06 20.84 11.69
CA GLY A 13 23.32 20.41 12.87
C GLY A 13 22.30 19.35 12.47
N ASP A 14 22.56 18.12 12.86
CA ASP A 14 21.67 16.98 12.72
C ASP A 14 20.38 17.15 13.54
N ALA A 15 19.31 16.57 13.02
CA ALA A 15 18.10 16.12 13.72
C ALA A 15 17.39 17.06 14.72
N ALA A 16 16.30 17.69 14.28
CA ALA A 16 15.06 17.82 15.07
C ALA A 16 13.89 18.30 14.20
N THR A 17 13.48 17.50 13.22
CA THR A 17 12.17 17.70 12.54
C THR A 17 11.24 16.55 12.90
N ASP A 18 10.92 16.37 14.19
CA ASP A 18 9.80 15.49 14.55
C ASP A 18 9.35 15.74 16.00
N ASP A 19 8.53 16.77 16.23
CA ASP A 19 7.91 16.94 17.56
C ASP A 19 6.46 17.44 17.48
N THR A 20 5.71 17.05 16.45
CA THR A 20 4.28 17.41 16.35
C THR A 20 3.38 16.33 15.74
N ILE A 21 3.68 15.04 15.95
CA ILE A 21 2.68 13.96 15.80
C ILE A 21 2.50 13.28 17.15
N SER A 22 1.57 13.83 17.95
CA SER A 22 1.23 13.45 19.32
C SER A 22 0.94 11.94 19.53
N GLY A 23 1.97 11.16 19.88
CA GLY A 23 2.11 10.44 21.16
C GLY A 23 1.25 9.21 21.50
N SER A 24 -0.07 9.17 21.28
CA SER A 24 -0.92 8.07 21.80
C SER A 24 -1.51 7.16 20.72
N GLY A 25 -1.91 7.72 19.58
CA GLY A 25 -2.52 6.96 18.48
C GLY A 25 -1.52 6.06 17.74
N LEU A 26 -0.27 6.51 17.58
CA LEU A 26 0.77 5.77 16.86
C LEU A 26 1.19 4.48 17.60
N VAL A 27 1.26 4.52 18.92
CA VAL A 27 1.62 3.36 19.75
C VAL A 27 0.53 2.29 19.67
N ALA A 28 -0.73 2.70 19.79
CA ALA A 28 -1.88 1.80 19.67
C ALA A 28 -1.97 1.18 18.26
N GLU A 29 -1.79 1.99 17.21
CA GLU A 29 -1.79 1.50 15.82
C GLU A 29 -0.62 0.54 15.54
N LYS A 30 0.58 0.84 16.06
CA LYS A 30 1.73 -0.06 15.97
C LYS A 30 1.45 -1.39 16.66
N ALA A 31 0.89 -1.36 17.88
CA ALA A 31 0.53 -2.56 18.61
C ALA A 31 -0.50 -3.42 17.86
N LYS A 32 -1.54 -2.79 17.29
CA LYS A 32 -2.55 -3.47 16.46
C LYS A 32 -1.92 -4.16 15.24
N ARG A 33 -1.00 -3.49 14.54
CA ARG A 33 -0.30 -4.07 13.38
C ARG A 33 0.60 -5.24 13.76
N LEU A 34 1.30 -5.15 14.89
CA LEU A 34 2.13 -6.24 15.40
C LEU A 34 1.29 -7.45 15.79
N GLN A 35 0.17 -7.23 16.49
CA GLN A 35 -0.76 -8.30 16.84
C GLN A 35 -1.28 -9.04 15.59
N LYS A 36 -1.65 -8.30 14.54
CA LYS A 36 -2.08 -8.90 13.26
C LYS A 36 -0.97 -9.73 12.61
N LEU A 37 0.29 -9.29 12.69
CA LEU A 37 1.44 -10.06 12.20
C LEU A 37 1.64 -11.35 13.00
N ASP A 38 1.46 -11.31 14.31
CA ASP A 38 1.61 -12.49 15.17
C ASP A 38 0.51 -13.52 14.91
N THR A 39 -0.75 -13.07 14.77
CA THR A 39 -1.85 -13.96 14.37
C THR A 39 -1.60 -14.63 13.00
N MET A 40 -1.03 -13.91 12.02
CA MET A 40 -0.66 -14.51 10.74
C MET A 40 0.42 -15.60 10.89
N ARG A 41 1.43 -15.36 11.74
CA ARG A 41 2.49 -16.33 12.02
C ARG A 41 1.95 -17.56 12.74
N GLU A 42 1.07 -17.38 13.72
CA GLU A 42 0.40 -18.45 14.45
C GLU A 42 -0.46 -19.34 13.53
N ALA A 43 -1.10 -18.73 12.53
CA ALA A 43 -1.82 -19.45 11.48
C ALA A 43 -0.90 -20.16 10.46
N GLY A 44 0.43 -20.08 10.63
CA GLY A 44 1.42 -20.69 9.74
C GLY A 44 1.66 -19.91 8.44
N ALA A 45 1.10 -18.71 8.29
CA ALA A 45 1.31 -17.87 7.12
C ALA A 45 2.59 -17.04 7.27
N ASN A 46 3.38 -16.92 6.19
CA ASN A 46 4.52 -16.01 6.15
C ASN A 46 4.04 -14.59 5.78
N PRO A 47 4.08 -13.59 6.69
CA PRO A 47 3.63 -12.23 6.39
C PRO A 47 4.54 -11.48 5.40
N TYR A 48 5.78 -11.94 5.22
CA TYR A 48 6.75 -11.35 4.30
C TYR A 48 7.28 -12.43 3.33
N PRO A 49 6.45 -12.87 2.37
CA PRO A 49 6.91 -13.79 1.35
C PRO A 49 8.02 -13.14 0.52
N TYR A 50 9.07 -13.91 0.23
CA TYR A 50 10.21 -13.41 -0.56
C TYR A 50 9.83 -13.05 -1.99
N ARG A 51 8.81 -13.72 -2.53
CA ARG A 51 8.39 -13.57 -3.92
C ARG A 51 6.86 -13.62 -4.02
N PHE A 52 6.36 -12.78 -4.91
CA PHE A 52 4.99 -12.81 -5.39
C PHE A 52 5.04 -12.82 -6.92
N ASP A 53 4.47 -13.86 -7.54
CA ASP A 53 4.44 -14.00 -8.98
C ASP A 53 3.29 -13.16 -9.56
N ARG A 54 3.59 -11.90 -9.89
CA ARG A 54 2.65 -11.02 -10.58
C ARG A 54 2.59 -11.32 -12.07
N SER A 55 1.39 -11.27 -12.64
CA SER A 55 1.16 -11.40 -14.08
C SER A 55 1.40 -10.08 -14.82
N LEU A 56 0.99 -8.96 -14.21
CA LEU A 56 1.08 -7.61 -14.80
C LEU A 56 1.48 -6.55 -13.77
N THR A 57 2.07 -5.47 -14.27
CA THR A 57 2.16 -4.20 -13.54
C THR A 57 0.85 -3.42 -13.63
N LEU A 58 0.62 -2.48 -12.71
CA LEU A 58 -0.57 -1.62 -12.76
C LEU A 58 -0.60 -0.73 -14.02
N HIS A 59 0.58 -0.35 -14.53
CA HIS A 59 0.70 0.39 -15.78
C HIS A 59 0.22 -0.44 -16.97
N GLU A 60 0.72 -1.68 -17.11
CA GLU A 60 0.29 -2.59 -18.18
C GLU A 60 -1.19 -2.94 -18.08
N LEU A 61 -1.70 -3.10 -16.86
CA LEU A 61 -3.12 -3.34 -16.62
C LEU A 61 -3.97 -2.18 -17.16
N ARG A 62 -3.62 -0.93 -16.82
CA ARG A 62 -4.32 0.25 -17.36
C ARG A 62 -4.17 0.39 -18.86
N ALA A 63 -3.00 0.10 -19.42
CA ALA A 63 -2.79 0.18 -20.86
C ALA A 63 -3.64 -0.83 -21.64
N ARG A 64 -3.89 -2.03 -21.07
CA ARG A 64 -4.68 -3.09 -21.72
C ARG A 64 -6.18 -2.94 -21.51
N PHE A 65 -6.61 -2.44 -20.36
CA PHE A 65 -8.02 -2.48 -19.94
C PHE A 65 -8.59 -1.09 -19.60
N GLY A 66 -7.83 -0.01 -19.81
CA GLY A 66 -8.25 1.35 -19.48
C GLY A 66 -9.39 1.90 -20.34
N ASP A 67 -9.55 1.36 -21.56
CA ASP A 67 -10.58 1.77 -22.51
C ASP A 67 -11.84 0.89 -22.44
N LEU A 68 -11.96 0.03 -21.42
CA LEU A 68 -13.17 -0.75 -21.21
C LEU A 68 -14.32 0.16 -20.78
N GLU A 69 -15.49 -0.06 -21.38
CA GLU A 69 -16.71 0.65 -20.99
C GLU A 69 -17.12 0.32 -19.55
N PRO A 70 -17.69 1.28 -18.80
CA PRO A 70 -18.15 1.04 -17.44
C PRO A 70 -19.11 -0.15 -17.33
N GLY A 71 -18.85 -1.04 -16.38
CA GLY A 71 -19.64 -2.26 -16.18
C GLY A 71 -19.26 -3.43 -17.07
N THR A 72 -18.23 -3.29 -17.91
CA THR A 72 -17.68 -4.41 -18.69
C THR A 72 -16.83 -5.30 -17.80
N GLU A 73 -17.13 -6.59 -17.78
CA GLU A 73 -16.32 -7.62 -17.12
C GLU A 73 -15.58 -8.45 -18.17
N THR A 74 -14.31 -8.76 -17.90
CA THR A 74 -13.50 -9.65 -18.74
C THR A 74 -13.24 -10.95 -18.00
N PRO A 75 -13.18 -12.11 -18.69
CA PRO A 75 -12.82 -13.38 -18.05
C PRO A 75 -11.32 -13.50 -17.72
N THR A 76 -10.54 -12.44 -17.91
CA THR A 76 -9.08 -12.47 -17.72
C THR A 76 -8.73 -12.35 -16.23
N GLU A 77 -8.07 -13.38 -15.71
CA GLU A 77 -7.50 -13.36 -14.37
C GLU A 77 -6.07 -12.83 -14.40
N VAL A 78 -5.74 -11.95 -13.46
CA VAL A 78 -4.42 -11.32 -13.36
C VAL A 78 -3.97 -11.23 -11.91
N ALA A 79 -2.69 -11.50 -11.65
CA ALA A 79 -2.06 -11.23 -10.37
C ALA A 79 -1.32 -9.89 -10.40
N VAL A 80 -1.64 -9.00 -9.47
CA VAL A 80 -1.01 -7.68 -9.34
C VAL A 80 -0.57 -7.45 -7.88
N ALA A 81 0.41 -6.56 -7.70
CA ALA A 81 0.92 -6.20 -6.37
C ALA A 81 1.18 -4.69 -6.30
N GLY A 82 1.02 -4.13 -5.11
CA GLY A 82 1.25 -2.71 -4.83
C GLY A 82 0.95 -2.38 -3.37
N ARG A 83 1.10 -1.11 -3.01
CA ARG A 83 0.77 -0.59 -1.68
C ARG A 83 -0.71 -0.19 -1.63
N VAL A 84 -1.44 -0.68 -0.64
CA VAL A 84 -2.79 -0.20 -0.34
C VAL A 84 -2.69 1.20 0.28
N MET A 85 -3.24 2.18 -0.42
CA MET A 85 -3.26 3.59 -0.01
C MET A 85 -4.53 3.95 0.73
N LEU A 86 -5.65 3.34 0.34
CA LEU A 86 -6.95 3.58 0.94
C LEU A 86 -7.72 2.27 1.05
N LEU A 87 -8.40 2.07 2.16
CA LEU A 87 -9.27 0.92 2.40
C LEU A 87 -10.59 1.44 2.95
N ARG A 88 -11.70 1.04 2.33
CA ARG A 88 -13.06 1.39 2.73
C ARG A 88 -13.87 0.11 2.82
N GLU A 89 -14.38 -0.17 4.00
CA GLU A 89 -15.18 -1.35 4.29
C GLU A 89 -16.65 -0.94 4.43
N GLN A 90 -17.55 -1.62 3.71
CA GLN A 90 -18.98 -1.36 3.71
C GLN A 90 -19.74 -2.69 3.77
N GLY A 91 -19.94 -3.21 4.97
CA GLY A 91 -20.70 -4.44 5.20
C GLY A 91 -20.07 -5.65 4.50
N LYS A 92 -20.62 -6.05 3.34
CA LYS A 92 -20.18 -7.21 2.54
C LYS A 92 -19.26 -6.85 1.38
N LEU A 93 -18.88 -5.58 1.27
CA LEU A 93 -18.04 -5.04 0.20
C LEU A 93 -16.84 -4.31 0.79
N VAL A 94 -15.70 -4.44 0.12
CA VAL A 94 -14.47 -3.72 0.43
C VAL A 94 -13.96 -3.06 -0.84
N PHE A 95 -13.72 -1.76 -0.76
CA PHE A 95 -13.05 -0.99 -1.80
C PHE A 95 -11.66 -0.63 -1.32
N ALA A 96 -10.64 -1.06 -2.05
CA ALA A 96 -9.27 -0.69 -1.77
C ALA A 96 -8.67 0.06 -2.95
N THR A 97 -7.80 1.03 -2.67
CA THR A 97 -7.02 1.71 -3.69
C THR A 97 -5.59 1.27 -3.55
N MET A 98 -5.06 0.63 -4.58
CA MET A 98 -3.70 0.09 -4.60
C MET A 98 -2.84 0.90 -5.57
N ARG A 99 -1.64 1.26 -5.13
CA ARG A 99 -0.67 2.04 -5.91
C ARG A 99 0.66 1.31 -6.01
N ASP A 100 1.23 1.31 -7.19
CA ASP A 100 2.60 0.89 -7.47
C ASP A 100 3.40 2.11 -8.00
N ARG A 101 4.67 1.94 -8.33
CA ARG A 101 5.55 2.98 -8.87
C ARG A 101 4.93 3.73 -10.06
N ASP A 102 4.26 3.00 -10.96
CA ASP A 102 3.87 3.50 -12.29
C ASP A 102 2.35 3.66 -12.45
N GLY A 103 1.56 3.48 -11.39
CA GLY A 103 0.10 3.56 -11.51
C GLY A 103 -0.68 3.23 -10.25
N GLU A 104 -1.98 3.40 -10.35
CA GLU A 104 -2.95 3.18 -9.27
C GLU A 104 -4.16 2.41 -9.82
N VAL A 105 -4.78 1.54 -9.03
CA VAL A 105 -5.99 0.81 -9.41
C VAL A 105 -6.93 0.71 -8.21
N GLN A 106 -8.24 0.71 -8.47
CA GLN A 106 -9.24 0.41 -7.47
C GLN A 106 -9.56 -1.08 -7.50
N LEU A 107 -9.56 -1.70 -6.33
CA LEU A 107 -9.98 -3.06 -6.10
C LEU A 107 -11.40 -3.06 -5.56
N PHE A 108 -12.26 -3.86 -6.17
CA PHE A 108 -13.58 -4.18 -5.68
C PHE A 108 -13.56 -5.62 -5.17
N VAL A 109 -13.75 -5.79 -3.86
CA VAL A 109 -13.79 -7.10 -3.21
C VAL A 109 -15.16 -7.29 -2.61
N SER A 110 -15.85 -8.35 -3.00
CA SER A 110 -17.14 -8.73 -2.43
C SER A 110 -17.02 -10.06 -1.71
N LYS A 111 -17.69 -10.18 -0.56
CA LYS A 111 -17.77 -11.43 0.20
C LYS A 111 -18.29 -12.60 -0.65
N ALA A 112 -19.19 -12.32 -1.60
CA ALA A 112 -19.73 -13.33 -2.51
C ALA A 112 -18.68 -13.94 -3.46
N VAL A 113 -17.66 -13.16 -3.85
CA VAL A 113 -16.61 -13.60 -4.79
C VAL A 113 -15.47 -14.31 -4.05
N VAL A 114 -15.02 -13.78 -2.91
CA VAL A 114 -13.86 -14.34 -2.19
C VAL A 114 -14.21 -15.41 -1.15
N GLY A 115 -15.50 -15.55 -0.80
CA GLY A 115 -15.97 -16.46 0.23
C GLY A 115 -15.75 -15.94 1.66
N ASP A 116 -16.33 -16.64 2.63
CA ASP A 116 -16.38 -16.21 4.03
C ASP A 116 -15.01 -16.26 4.71
N ASP A 117 -14.19 -17.26 4.37
CA ASP A 117 -12.89 -17.50 5.01
C ASP A 117 -11.86 -16.40 4.69
N LEU A 118 -11.93 -15.82 3.49
CA LEU A 118 -11.00 -14.76 3.04
C LEU A 118 -11.50 -13.34 3.33
N PHE A 119 -12.79 -13.19 3.64
CA PHE A 119 -13.41 -11.89 3.95
C PHE A 119 -13.35 -11.53 5.45
N ALA A 120 -12.85 -12.44 6.29
CA ALA A 120 -12.87 -12.33 7.76
C ALA A 120 -11.85 -11.33 8.36
#